data_AF-A0A3B0UV42-F1
#
_entry.id   AF-A0A3B0UV42-F1
#
_cell.length_a   1.000
_cell.length_b   1.000
_cell.length_c   1.000
_cell.angle_alpha   90.00
_cell.angle_beta   90.00
_cell.angle_gamma   90.00
#
_symmetry.space_group_name_H-M   'P 1'
#
loop_
_entity.id
_entity.type
_entity.pdbx_description
1 polymer ?
#
loop_
_entity_poly.entity_id
_entity_poly.type
_entity_poly.pdbx_seq_one_letter_code
_entity_poly.pdbx_strand_id
1 'polypeptide(L)'
;MQTTKKYPISRRSFIKVSAATTAGVSMLPLGSCNIEKVPAPMKRRFGNLNFNVTTLGLGGQASLQWTPEDVDPVPIIIKAFATGVNYYDTSNLYGPSQKNFNKAFKILGLIPGEENYNETLRKSVWLTSKTHMRWGKPGWPDRENVTNRSNGGASIKCAVDDLKRSLTQIFGDGEGYYPEGAYLDMILIHSLTNAEEVDVLYEGLETPLDPEGNFGALVALRDYRDGTNLTGMNPGNEKLVKHIGFSGHANPPVMIDMIQRDEFGVLDGMLIAINANDKQKFNMQYNVIPVAAARGMGIIGMKTFADAAMYHKELRWSHTPDDVFRKVGTPETPSRPLIEYSLTTPGVHTLIIGIGQIDDNPMKCQLIQNYYAAQIEPNGLSNEERLKIESMAATIKGGQTNYFQFDKVGLTPPRDVSVQEENGKTRITWQTAYAGDNALSHYEIQVDGEIIGEVKHTPQLLKKNPFVFETKKIDGAEIAVYAVDVAGNRKEAAPG
;
A
#
# COMPACT_ATOMS: atom_id res chain seq x y z
N MET A 1 -26.13 21.94 52.17
CA MET A 1 -25.85 20.83 51.22
C MET A 1 -25.55 21.43 49.85
N GLN A 2 -24.29 21.32 49.42
CA GLN A 2 -23.74 22.03 48.26
C GLN A 2 -24.13 21.34 46.95
N THR A 3 -24.70 22.14 46.05
CA THR A 3 -24.94 21.83 44.63
C THR A 3 -23.62 21.88 43.87
N THR A 4 -23.21 20.76 43.26
CA THR A 4 -22.02 20.68 42.40
C THR A 4 -22.30 21.28 41.02
N LYS A 5 -21.47 22.26 40.64
CA LYS A 5 -21.52 23.02 39.38
C LYS A 5 -21.23 22.11 38.17
N LYS A 6 -22.12 22.13 37.18
CA LYS A 6 -21.83 21.72 35.80
C LYS A 6 -21.01 22.83 35.13
N TYR A 7 -19.85 22.50 34.57
CA TYR A 7 -19.07 23.43 33.74
C TYR A 7 -19.72 23.54 32.34
N PRO A 8 -20.18 24.72 31.91
CA PRO A 8 -20.53 24.95 30.52
C PRO A 8 -19.25 25.18 29.71
N ILE A 9 -19.08 24.45 28.61
CA ILE A 9 -18.05 24.75 27.61
C ILE A 9 -18.33 26.14 27.07
N SER A 10 -17.46 27.11 27.37
CA SER A 10 -17.61 28.49 26.89
C SER A 10 -17.23 28.59 25.41
N ARG A 11 -17.93 29.47 24.69
CA ARG A 11 -17.77 29.83 23.27
C ARG A 11 -16.33 30.11 22.79
N ARG A 12 -15.35 30.25 23.69
CA ARG A 12 -13.94 30.52 23.34
C ARG A 12 -13.13 29.30 22.89
N SER A 13 -13.55 28.06 23.21
CA SER A 13 -12.82 26.85 22.78
C SER A 13 -13.22 26.34 21.39
N PHE A 14 -14.33 26.84 20.83
CA PHE A 14 -14.80 26.54 19.47
C PHE A 14 -14.14 27.46 18.42
N ILE A 15 -13.69 28.65 18.83
CA ILE A 15 -13.14 29.67 17.92
C ILE A 15 -11.68 29.38 17.50
N LYS A 16 -10.95 28.49 18.20
CA LYS A 16 -9.57 28.12 17.77
C LYS A 16 -9.50 27.10 16.63
N VAL A 17 -10.62 26.52 16.20
CA VAL A 17 -10.67 25.48 15.15
C VAL A 17 -11.54 25.91 13.94
N SER A 18 -12.09 27.13 13.94
CA SER A 18 -13.05 27.57 12.92
C SER A 18 -12.79 29.00 12.44
N ALA A 19 -11.66 29.21 11.78
CA ALA A 19 -11.43 30.35 10.89
C ALA A 19 -11.45 29.86 9.43
N ALA A 20 -12.62 29.40 8.95
CA ALA A 20 -13.07 29.40 7.54
C ALA A 20 -14.20 28.39 7.31
N THR A 21 -15.41 28.62 7.82
CA THR A 21 -16.66 28.32 7.07
C THR A 21 -17.88 28.88 7.77
N THR A 22 -18.73 29.53 6.99
CA THR A 22 -19.87 30.33 7.40
C THR A 22 -21.15 29.49 7.46
N ALA A 23 -21.98 29.78 8.48
CA ALA A 23 -23.44 29.61 8.55
C ALA A 23 -24.07 28.20 8.64
N GLY A 24 -24.52 27.89 9.87
CA GLY A 24 -25.94 27.58 10.14
C GLY A 24 -26.34 26.10 10.29
N VAL A 25 -26.43 25.59 11.53
CA VAL A 25 -27.35 24.49 11.89
C VAL A 25 -27.88 24.65 13.32
N SER A 26 -29.19 24.47 13.42
CA SER A 26 -30.13 24.58 14.54
C SER A 26 -29.92 23.53 15.66
N MET A 27 -30.51 23.82 16.83
CA MET A 27 -30.43 23.03 18.07
C MET A 27 -31.36 21.78 18.09
N LEU A 28 -30.98 20.79 18.94
CA LEU A 28 -31.77 19.75 19.69
C LEU A 28 -31.32 18.27 19.43
N PRO A 29 -31.73 17.27 20.26
CA PRO A 29 -31.18 16.90 21.57
C PRO A 29 -30.58 15.47 21.64
N LEU A 30 -29.98 15.13 22.79
CA LEU A 30 -29.17 13.94 23.09
C LEU A 30 -29.95 12.62 23.26
N GLY A 31 -29.44 11.52 22.69
CA GLY A 31 -29.75 10.17 23.15
C GLY A 31 -29.63 9.04 22.12
N SER A 32 -28.41 8.76 21.62
CA SER A 32 -27.93 7.46 21.10
C SER A 32 -26.48 7.68 20.64
N CYS A 33 -25.68 6.64 20.42
CA CYS A 33 -24.31 6.76 19.89
C CYS A 33 -24.30 7.55 18.57
N ASN A 34 -24.07 8.87 18.65
CA ASN A 34 -24.29 9.79 17.53
C ASN A 34 -23.12 9.72 16.54
N ILE A 35 -23.15 8.70 15.69
CA ILE A 35 -22.40 8.60 14.43
C ILE A 35 -23.03 9.52 13.37
N GLU A 36 -24.24 10.05 13.60
CA GLU A 36 -24.93 11.07 12.77
C GLU A 36 -24.17 12.39 12.57
N LYS A 37 -22.95 12.53 13.11
CA LYS A 37 -22.17 13.80 13.11
C LYS A 37 -20.84 13.74 12.38
N VAL A 38 -20.44 12.62 11.76
CA VAL A 38 -19.28 12.62 10.86
C VAL A 38 -19.74 12.96 9.43
N PRO A 39 -18.99 13.78 8.67
CA PRO A 39 -19.32 14.06 7.27
C PRO A 39 -19.32 12.77 6.45
N ALA A 40 -19.89 12.77 5.24
CA ALA A 40 -19.73 11.63 4.35
C ALA A 40 -18.24 11.39 4.03
N PRO A 41 -17.77 10.13 3.95
CA PRO A 41 -16.36 9.86 3.75
C PRO A 41 -15.96 10.26 2.33
N MET A 42 -14.85 10.97 2.21
CA MET A 42 -14.19 11.20 0.93
C MET A 42 -13.82 9.85 0.31
N LYS A 43 -14.18 9.71 -0.97
CA LYS A 43 -13.86 8.54 -1.77
C LYS A 43 -13.06 8.94 -3.00
N ARG A 44 -12.20 8.03 -3.44
CA ARG A 44 -11.42 8.16 -4.68
C ARG A 44 -11.68 6.93 -5.55
N ARG A 45 -11.62 7.10 -6.87
CA ARG A 45 -11.59 5.97 -7.79
C ARG A 45 -10.36 5.14 -7.48
N PHE A 46 -10.51 3.83 -7.32
CA PHE A 46 -9.41 2.98 -6.87
C PHE A 46 -8.60 2.43 -8.05
N GLY A 47 -7.68 3.24 -8.59
CA GLY A 47 -7.00 2.92 -9.85
C GLY A 47 -8.00 2.66 -10.99
N ASN A 48 -7.75 1.62 -11.77
CA ASN A 48 -8.67 1.13 -12.80
C ASN A 48 -9.70 0.13 -12.26
N LEU A 49 -9.66 -0.17 -10.96
CA LEU A 49 -10.62 -1.03 -10.31
C LEU A 49 -11.96 -0.30 -10.27
N ASN A 50 -13.04 -1.00 -10.63
CA ASN A 50 -14.39 -0.44 -10.67
C ASN A 50 -14.97 -0.26 -9.25
N PHE A 51 -14.27 0.51 -8.42
CA PHE A 51 -14.58 0.70 -7.01
C PHE A 51 -14.16 2.10 -6.56
N ASN A 52 -15.01 2.74 -5.74
CA ASN A 52 -14.70 3.99 -5.08
C ASN A 52 -14.32 3.71 -3.62
N VAL A 53 -13.04 3.84 -3.32
CA VAL A 53 -12.46 3.53 -2.01
C VAL A 53 -12.45 4.77 -1.12
N THR A 54 -12.75 4.63 0.17
CA THR A 54 -12.58 5.71 1.15
C THR A 54 -11.11 6.05 1.30
N THR A 55 -10.80 7.33 1.49
CA THR A 55 -9.40 7.78 1.70
C THR A 55 -8.78 7.19 2.97
N LEU A 56 -9.59 6.89 3.99
CA LEU A 56 -9.17 6.08 5.14
C LEU A 56 -9.54 4.61 4.92
N GLY A 57 -8.60 3.71 5.16
CA GLY A 57 -8.82 2.27 5.35
C GLY A 57 -8.44 1.82 6.76
N LEU A 58 -9.05 0.73 7.24
CA LEU A 58 -8.69 0.13 8.53
C LEU A 58 -7.55 -0.87 8.34
N GLY A 59 -6.41 -0.59 8.96
CA GLY A 59 -5.26 -1.50 8.98
C GLY A 59 -5.41 -2.62 10.01
N GLY A 60 -5.13 -3.86 9.61
CA GLY A 60 -5.27 -5.06 10.46
C GLY A 60 -4.14 -5.30 11.46
N GLN A 61 -3.14 -4.43 11.54
CA GLN A 61 -2.13 -4.42 12.62
C GLN A 61 -2.61 -3.57 13.82
N ALA A 62 -1.69 -3.00 14.61
CA ALA A 62 -1.97 -2.34 15.88
C ALA A 62 -2.79 -3.27 16.80
N SER A 63 -3.86 -2.80 17.44
CA SER A 63 -4.65 -3.62 18.36
C SER A 63 -5.37 -4.79 17.71
N LEU A 64 -5.51 -4.84 16.38
CA LEU A 64 -6.11 -6.01 15.70
C LEU A 64 -5.14 -7.19 15.65
N GLN A 65 -3.83 -6.95 15.71
CA GLN A 65 -2.78 -7.98 15.74
C GLN A 65 -2.20 -8.12 17.15
N TRP A 66 -1.71 -7.01 17.70
CA TRP A 66 -1.02 -6.91 18.99
C TRP A 66 -2.00 -6.39 20.04
N THR A 67 -2.98 -7.21 20.41
CA THR A 67 -4.13 -6.77 21.23
C THR A 67 -3.70 -6.53 22.68
N PRO A 68 -3.78 -5.29 23.23
CA PRO A 68 -3.62 -5.06 24.66
C PRO A 68 -4.72 -5.76 25.46
N GLU A 69 -4.43 -6.19 26.69
CA GLU A 69 -5.38 -6.95 27.53
C GLU A 69 -6.70 -6.22 27.79
N ASP A 70 -6.68 -4.88 27.81
CA ASP A 70 -7.82 -4.02 28.08
C ASP A 70 -8.53 -3.53 26.79
N VAL A 71 -8.20 -4.10 25.63
CA VAL A 71 -8.77 -3.71 24.33
C VAL A 71 -9.53 -4.87 23.70
N ASP A 72 -10.77 -4.62 23.29
CA ASP A 72 -11.50 -5.46 22.35
C ASP A 72 -11.34 -4.91 20.91
N PRO A 73 -10.74 -5.68 19.98
CA PRO A 73 -10.61 -5.27 18.57
C PRO A 73 -11.93 -5.19 17.80
N VAL A 74 -12.97 -5.92 18.21
CA VAL A 74 -14.24 -6.02 17.45
C VAL A 74 -14.96 -4.66 17.37
N PRO A 75 -15.13 -3.90 18.47
CA PRO A 75 -15.65 -2.53 18.43
C PRO A 75 -14.89 -1.58 17.52
N ILE A 76 -13.58 -1.76 17.32
CA ILE A 76 -12.79 -0.92 16.40
C ILE A 76 -13.27 -1.14 14.96
N ILE A 77 -13.46 -2.40 14.56
CA ILE A 77 -13.93 -2.77 13.22
C ILE A 77 -15.36 -2.27 12.99
N ILE A 78 -16.25 -2.49 13.97
CA ILE A 78 -17.66 -2.03 13.90
C ILE A 78 -17.71 -0.50 13.80
N LYS A 79 -16.91 0.23 14.59
CA LYS A 79 -16.88 1.69 14.53
C LYS A 79 -16.35 2.18 13.19
N ALA A 80 -15.33 1.53 12.61
CA ALA A 80 -14.84 1.88 11.27
C ALA A 80 -15.94 1.70 10.22
N PHE A 81 -16.65 0.57 10.26
CA PHE A 81 -17.80 0.29 9.41
C PHE A 81 -18.89 1.36 9.54
N ALA A 82 -19.26 1.70 10.78
CA ALA A 82 -20.29 2.69 11.03
C ALA A 82 -19.90 4.11 10.58
N THR A 83 -18.60 4.45 10.52
CA THR A 83 -18.14 5.71 9.92
C THR A 83 -18.13 5.72 8.37
N GLY A 84 -18.49 4.60 7.74
CA GLY A 84 -18.54 4.47 6.28
C GLY A 84 -17.21 4.15 5.62
N VAL A 85 -16.15 3.82 6.40
CA VAL A 85 -14.90 3.26 5.87
C VAL A 85 -15.21 2.00 5.09
N ASN A 86 -14.67 1.86 3.88
CA ASN A 86 -14.97 0.72 3.02
C ASN A 86 -13.73 -0.05 2.53
N TYR A 87 -12.56 0.19 3.12
CA TYR A 87 -11.35 -0.59 2.87
C TYR A 87 -10.83 -1.22 4.17
N TYR A 88 -10.62 -2.53 4.14
CA TYR A 88 -10.18 -3.32 5.27
C TYR A 88 -8.99 -4.19 4.89
N ASP A 89 -7.93 -4.07 5.66
CA ASP A 89 -6.67 -4.75 5.42
C ASP A 89 -6.35 -5.75 6.54
N THR A 90 -5.89 -6.94 6.17
CA THR A 90 -5.37 -7.95 7.11
C THR A 90 -4.28 -8.79 6.44
N SER A 91 -3.77 -9.83 7.10
CA SER A 91 -2.76 -10.75 6.55
C SER A 91 -2.71 -12.06 7.31
N ASN A 92 -2.26 -13.13 6.64
CA ASN A 92 -1.86 -14.40 7.27
C ASN A 92 -0.67 -14.28 8.26
N LEU A 93 -0.02 -13.10 8.33
CA LEU A 93 1.03 -12.80 9.31
C LEU A 93 0.58 -11.89 10.46
N TYR A 94 -0.71 -11.54 10.53
CA TYR A 94 -1.24 -10.61 11.54
C TYR A 94 -1.94 -11.32 12.70
N GLY A 95 -1.48 -12.51 13.06
CA GLY A 95 -1.97 -13.24 14.24
C GLY A 95 -3.51 -13.32 14.29
N PRO A 96 -4.16 -12.77 15.34
CA PRO A 96 -5.62 -12.87 15.52
C PRO A 96 -6.45 -11.95 14.61
N SER A 97 -5.84 -11.06 13.82
CA SER A 97 -6.52 -10.03 13.04
C SER A 97 -7.68 -10.56 12.19
N GLN A 98 -7.45 -11.64 11.42
CA GLN A 98 -8.48 -12.25 10.58
C GLN A 98 -9.66 -12.81 11.38
N LYS A 99 -9.40 -13.41 12.55
CA LYS A 99 -10.43 -13.92 13.46
C LYS A 99 -11.23 -12.79 14.12
N ASN A 100 -10.60 -11.63 14.36
CA ASN A 100 -11.30 -10.44 14.82
C ASN A 100 -12.26 -9.90 13.75
N PHE A 101 -11.86 -9.95 12.47
CA PHE A 101 -12.77 -9.66 11.36
C PHE A 101 -13.96 -10.61 11.31
N ASN A 102 -13.78 -11.93 11.51
CA ASN A 102 -14.91 -12.88 11.56
C ASN A 102 -15.95 -12.49 12.61
N LYS A 103 -15.52 -12.21 13.84
CA LYS A 103 -16.41 -11.79 14.92
C LYS A 103 -17.20 -10.54 14.55
N ALA A 104 -16.53 -9.52 13.99
CA ALA A 104 -17.19 -8.31 13.53
C ALA A 104 -18.12 -8.54 12.33
N PHE A 105 -17.73 -9.38 11.38
CA PHE A 105 -18.48 -9.66 10.16
C PHE A 105 -19.76 -10.45 10.43
N LYS A 106 -19.77 -11.34 11.44
CA LYS A 106 -21.00 -11.98 11.95
C LYS A 106 -22.01 -10.94 12.44
N ILE A 107 -21.54 -9.98 13.24
CA ILE A 107 -22.40 -8.89 13.77
C ILE A 107 -22.93 -8.00 12.63
N LEU A 108 -22.08 -7.70 11.65
CA LEU A 108 -22.40 -6.80 10.53
C LEU A 108 -23.17 -7.47 9.38
N GLY A 109 -23.39 -8.78 9.42
CA GLY A 109 -24.05 -9.53 8.34
C GLY A 109 -23.23 -9.61 7.06
N LEU A 110 -21.90 -9.81 7.17
CA LEU A 110 -20.98 -9.83 6.02
C LEU A 110 -20.49 -11.24 5.64
N ILE A 111 -20.98 -12.28 6.32
CA ILE A 111 -20.61 -13.68 6.06
C ILE A 111 -21.72 -14.36 5.26
N PRO A 112 -21.43 -14.84 4.03
CA PRO A 112 -22.40 -15.61 3.25
C PRO A 112 -22.95 -16.82 4.01
N GLY A 113 -24.25 -17.08 3.85
CA GLY A 113 -24.92 -18.23 4.47
C GLY A 113 -25.42 -18.00 5.91
N GLU A 114 -24.98 -16.93 6.58
CA GLU A 114 -25.57 -16.53 7.88
C GLU A 114 -26.96 -15.91 7.68
N GLU A 115 -27.84 -16.04 8.68
CA GLU A 115 -29.25 -15.57 8.60
C GLU A 115 -29.35 -14.06 8.32
N ASN A 116 -28.41 -13.27 8.85
CA ASN A 116 -28.37 -11.82 8.67
C ASN A 116 -27.49 -11.37 7.49
N TYR A 117 -27.08 -12.27 6.59
CA TYR A 117 -26.19 -11.93 5.50
C TYR A 117 -26.77 -10.86 4.56
N ASN A 118 -25.99 -9.82 4.33
CA ASN A 118 -26.31 -8.72 3.44
C ASN A 118 -25.27 -8.64 2.31
N GLU A 119 -25.62 -9.26 1.17
CA GLU A 119 -24.75 -9.31 -0.01
C GLU A 119 -24.42 -7.93 -0.57
N THR A 120 -25.41 -7.02 -0.61
CA THR A 120 -25.20 -5.64 -1.09
C THR A 120 -24.17 -4.92 -0.23
N LEU A 121 -24.26 -5.12 1.09
CA LEU A 121 -23.32 -4.54 2.04
C LEU A 121 -21.93 -5.15 1.91
N ARG A 122 -21.81 -6.48 1.76
CA ARG A 122 -20.53 -7.15 1.51
C ARG A 122 -19.86 -6.64 0.23
N LYS A 123 -20.63 -6.41 -0.85
CA LYS A 123 -20.12 -5.83 -2.11
C LYS A 123 -19.71 -4.35 -1.99
N SER A 124 -20.19 -3.63 -0.98
CA SER A 124 -19.88 -2.22 -0.76
C SER A 124 -18.53 -1.99 -0.06
N VAL A 125 -17.91 -3.04 0.47
CA VAL A 125 -16.61 -3.00 1.17
C VAL A 125 -15.55 -3.81 0.44
N TRP A 126 -14.30 -3.37 0.58
CA TRP A 126 -13.12 -3.97 0.01
C TRP A 126 -12.30 -4.67 1.10
N LEU A 127 -12.18 -5.98 1.03
CA LEU A 127 -11.38 -6.78 1.96
C LEU A 127 -10.10 -7.29 1.29
N THR A 128 -8.96 -6.93 1.87
CA THR A 128 -7.63 -7.36 1.41
C THR A 128 -6.93 -8.23 2.45
N SER A 129 -6.47 -9.41 2.03
CA SER A 129 -5.53 -10.25 2.79
C SER A 129 -4.19 -10.32 2.07
N LYS A 130 -3.21 -11.01 2.67
CA LYS A 130 -1.88 -11.17 2.07
C LYS A 130 -1.28 -12.53 2.38
N THR A 131 -0.49 -13.03 1.46
CA THR A 131 0.34 -14.23 1.63
C THR A 131 1.82 -13.89 1.57
N HIS A 132 2.63 -14.47 2.46
CA HIS A 132 4.09 -14.39 2.37
C HIS A 132 4.67 -15.62 1.64
N MET A 133 3.83 -16.45 1.04
CA MET A 133 4.26 -17.57 0.22
C MET A 133 4.56 -17.08 -1.20
N ARG A 134 5.75 -17.40 -1.71
CA ARG A 134 6.19 -17.10 -3.08
C ARG A 134 5.84 -18.21 -4.05
N TRP A 135 5.63 -19.42 -3.53
CA TRP A 135 5.26 -20.61 -4.29
C TRP A 135 3.76 -20.87 -4.28
N GLY A 136 3.21 -21.22 -5.44
CA GLY A 136 1.81 -21.54 -5.65
C GLY A 136 1.42 -22.97 -5.30
N LYS A 137 2.40 -23.89 -5.25
CA LYS A 137 2.21 -25.31 -4.98
C LYS A 137 3.20 -25.82 -3.91
N PRO A 138 2.81 -26.78 -3.04
CA PRO A 138 3.71 -27.39 -2.05
C PRO A 138 4.86 -28.19 -2.70
N GLY A 139 5.93 -28.46 -1.93
CA GLY A 139 7.06 -29.26 -2.40
C GLY A 139 8.11 -28.45 -3.18
N TRP A 140 8.13 -27.14 -2.95
CA TRP A 140 9.05 -26.21 -3.59
C TRP A 140 10.49 -26.37 -3.09
N PRO A 141 11.49 -26.08 -3.95
CA PRO A 141 12.89 -26.08 -3.55
C PRO A 141 13.25 -24.85 -2.73
N ASP A 142 14.25 -24.98 -1.85
CA ASP A 142 14.87 -23.82 -1.23
C ASP A 142 15.55 -22.95 -2.29
N ARG A 143 15.36 -21.64 -2.18
CA ARG A 143 15.98 -20.63 -3.04
C ARG A 143 16.63 -19.57 -2.15
N GLU A 144 17.86 -19.21 -2.49
CA GLU A 144 18.57 -18.13 -1.81
C GLU A 144 17.77 -16.83 -1.89
N ASN A 145 17.76 -16.05 -0.81
CA ASN A 145 17.04 -14.77 -0.69
C ASN A 145 15.50 -14.82 -0.84
N VAL A 146 14.91 -16.01 -0.94
CA VAL A 146 13.45 -16.21 -1.02
C VAL A 146 12.93 -16.72 0.32
N THR A 147 11.97 -16.00 0.90
CA THR A 147 11.42 -16.37 2.21
C THR A 147 9.92 -16.62 2.16
N ASN A 148 9.50 -17.74 2.74
CA ASN A 148 8.10 -18.18 2.84
C ASN A 148 7.69 -18.23 4.32
N ARG A 149 6.59 -17.57 4.69
CA ARG A 149 6.14 -17.50 6.09
C ARG A 149 4.61 -17.51 6.19
N SER A 150 4.08 -18.10 7.26
CA SER A 150 2.66 -18.00 7.62
C SER A 150 2.46 -18.22 9.12
N ASN A 151 1.44 -17.60 9.72
CA ASN A 151 0.99 -17.96 11.07
C ASN A 151 0.04 -19.18 11.09
N GLY A 152 -0.08 -19.94 10.00
CA GLY A 152 -0.84 -21.19 9.96
C GLY A 152 -0.03 -22.46 10.32
N GLY A 153 1.26 -22.32 10.64
CA GLY A 153 2.13 -23.44 11.00
C GLY A 153 2.33 -24.44 9.86
N ALA A 154 2.57 -25.71 10.20
CA ALA A 154 2.93 -26.76 9.24
C ALA A 154 1.81 -27.13 8.23
N SER A 155 0.58 -26.68 8.47
CA SER A 155 -0.55 -26.90 7.56
C SER A 155 -0.46 -26.06 6.29
N ILE A 156 0.27 -24.94 6.34
CA ILE A 156 0.39 -24.01 5.21
C ILE A 156 1.71 -24.28 4.48
N LYS A 157 1.60 -24.68 3.23
CA LYS A 157 2.74 -25.09 2.40
C LYS A 157 2.91 -24.23 1.15
N CYS A 158 1.88 -23.51 0.73
CA CYS A 158 1.93 -22.61 -0.43
C CYS A 158 0.92 -21.44 -0.33
N ALA A 159 0.93 -20.55 -1.33
CA ALA A 159 0.04 -19.39 -1.39
C ALA A 159 -1.45 -19.77 -1.44
N VAL A 160 -1.80 -20.92 -2.04
CA VAL A 160 -3.18 -21.42 -2.10
C VAL A 160 -3.69 -21.79 -0.70
N ASP A 161 -2.85 -22.41 0.12
CA ASP A 161 -3.20 -22.73 1.51
C ASP A 161 -3.47 -21.46 2.31
N ASP A 162 -2.65 -20.42 2.11
CA ASP A 162 -2.79 -19.11 2.76
C ASP A 162 -4.06 -18.34 2.31
N LEU A 163 -4.44 -18.47 1.03
CA LEU A 163 -5.71 -17.95 0.50
C LEU A 163 -6.90 -18.63 1.19
N LYS A 164 -6.91 -19.96 1.20
CA LYS A 164 -7.98 -20.76 1.83
C LYS A 164 -8.05 -20.50 3.33
N ARG A 165 -6.91 -20.46 4.03
CA ARG A 165 -6.82 -20.10 5.45
C ARG A 165 -7.42 -18.72 5.73
N SER A 166 -7.20 -17.74 4.85
CA SER A 166 -7.82 -16.42 5.02
C SER A 166 -9.35 -16.52 4.98
N LEU A 167 -9.91 -17.32 4.07
CA LEU A 167 -11.36 -17.51 3.99
C LEU A 167 -11.92 -18.25 5.20
N THR A 168 -11.26 -19.32 5.65
CA THR A 168 -11.71 -20.03 6.85
C THR A 168 -11.69 -19.11 8.08
N GLN A 169 -10.65 -18.28 8.24
CA GLN A 169 -10.54 -17.42 9.41
C GLN A 169 -11.47 -16.21 9.39
N ILE A 170 -11.78 -15.66 8.22
CA ILE A 170 -12.60 -14.45 8.11
C ILE A 170 -14.09 -14.80 7.97
N PHE A 171 -14.43 -15.84 7.21
CA PHE A 171 -15.81 -16.19 6.89
C PHE A 171 -16.28 -17.51 7.52
N GLY A 172 -15.37 -18.40 7.90
CA GLY A 172 -15.71 -19.76 8.30
C GLY A 172 -15.37 -20.12 9.75
N ASP A 173 -14.91 -21.36 9.92
CA ASP A 173 -14.59 -21.97 11.22
C ASP A 173 -13.14 -21.74 11.68
N GLY A 174 -12.27 -21.30 10.77
CA GLY A 174 -10.83 -21.16 10.98
C GLY A 174 -10.04 -22.48 10.94
N GLU A 175 -10.68 -23.61 10.65
CA GLU A 175 -10.11 -24.96 10.69
C GLU A 175 -10.20 -25.72 9.35
N GLY A 176 -10.94 -25.20 8.37
CA GLY A 176 -10.95 -25.77 7.02
C GLY A 176 -12.19 -25.43 6.20
N TYR A 177 -13.26 -25.02 6.87
CA TYR A 177 -14.52 -24.65 6.22
C TYR A 177 -14.58 -23.13 5.96
N TYR A 178 -15.13 -22.77 4.80
CA TYR A 178 -15.66 -21.44 4.48
C TYR A 178 -16.95 -21.60 3.67
N PRO A 179 -17.93 -20.69 3.81
CA PRO A 179 -19.20 -20.80 3.10
C PRO A 179 -19.06 -20.49 1.60
N GLU A 180 -19.97 -21.06 0.80
CA GLU A 180 -20.10 -20.71 -0.61
C GLU A 180 -20.36 -19.20 -0.76
N GLY A 181 -19.70 -18.56 -1.73
CA GLY A 181 -19.75 -17.12 -1.91
C GLY A 181 -18.78 -16.31 -1.04
N ALA A 182 -17.97 -16.96 -0.18
CA ALA A 182 -16.86 -16.29 0.49
C ALA A 182 -15.75 -15.90 -0.50
N TYR A 183 -15.25 -14.67 -0.41
CA TYR A 183 -14.16 -14.19 -1.26
C TYR A 183 -13.39 -13.03 -0.62
N LEU A 184 -12.14 -12.88 -1.06
CA LEU A 184 -11.35 -11.67 -0.86
C LEU A 184 -11.51 -10.73 -2.06
N ASP A 185 -11.62 -9.42 -1.83
CA ASP A 185 -11.56 -8.47 -2.95
C ASP A 185 -10.15 -8.44 -3.52
N MET A 186 -9.13 -8.53 -2.66
CA MET A 186 -7.75 -8.59 -3.11
C MET A 186 -6.88 -9.50 -2.23
N ILE A 187 -5.92 -10.18 -2.84
CA ILE A 187 -4.80 -10.80 -2.14
C ILE A 187 -3.49 -10.15 -2.58
N LEU A 188 -2.65 -9.81 -1.61
CA LEU A 188 -1.32 -9.24 -1.89
C LEU A 188 -0.21 -10.25 -1.60
N ILE A 189 0.83 -10.24 -2.42
CA ILE A 189 2.13 -10.83 -2.05
C ILE A 189 2.80 -9.96 -0.97
N HIS A 190 3.17 -10.56 0.16
CA HIS A 190 3.63 -9.90 1.38
C HIS A 190 5.07 -10.26 1.73
N SER A 191 5.96 -9.33 2.05
CA SER A 191 6.21 -8.10 1.29
C SER A 191 7.44 -8.33 0.41
N LEU A 192 7.49 -7.73 -0.77
CA LEU A 192 8.65 -7.82 -1.66
C LEU A 192 9.85 -7.04 -1.13
N THR A 193 11.01 -7.68 -1.19
CA THR A 193 12.31 -7.09 -0.79
C THR A 193 13.40 -7.40 -1.81
N ASN A 194 13.44 -8.64 -2.32
CA ASN A 194 14.53 -9.15 -3.16
C ASN A 194 14.05 -9.51 -4.58
N ALA A 195 14.96 -9.47 -5.55
CA ALA A 195 14.64 -9.77 -6.95
C ALA A 195 14.31 -11.26 -7.15
N GLU A 196 14.99 -12.14 -6.41
CA GLU A 196 14.79 -13.59 -6.43
C GLU A 196 13.38 -13.99 -5.98
N GLU A 197 12.75 -13.17 -5.13
CA GLU A 197 11.33 -13.36 -4.79
C GLU A 197 10.45 -13.11 -6.02
N VAL A 198 10.76 -12.09 -6.82
CA VAL A 198 10.04 -11.79 -8.07
C VAL A 198 10.25 -12.89 -9.09
N ASP A 199 11.48 -13.41 -9.22
CA ASP A 199 11.78 -14.54 -10.09
C ASP A 199 10.88 -15.74 -9.79
N VAL A 200 10.80 -16.14 -8.52
CA VAL A 200 9.93 -17.25 -8.10
C VAL A 200 8.47 -16.95 -8.36
N LEU A 201 7.99 -15.73 -8.09
CA LEU A 201 6.58 -15.37 -8.26
C LEU A 201 6.10 -15.50 -9.71
N TYR A 202 6.99 -15.25 -10.67
CA TYR A 202 6.70 -15.33 -12.10
C TYR A 202 6.97 -16.72 -12.73
N GLU A 203 7.54 -17.68 -12.00
CA GLU A 203 7.66 -19.07 -12.46
C GLU A 203 6.27 -19.63 -12.83
N GLY A 204 6.13 -20.21 -14.02
CA GLY A 204 4.85 -20.68 -14.58
C GLY A 204 4.01 -19.60 -15.28
N LEU A 205 4.40 -18.32 -15.21
CA LEU A 205 3.92 -17.27 -16.11
C LEU A 205 4.91 -17.01 -17.24
N GLU A 206 6.17 -16.78 -16.88
CA GLU A 206 7.25 -16.51 -17.85
C GLU A 206 7.96 -17.78 -18.34
N THR A 207 7.82 -18.87 -17.59
CA THR A 207 8.28 -20.21 -17.97
C THR A 207 7.10 -21.10 -18.34
N PRO A 208 7.29 -22.16 -19.16
CA PRO A 208 6.24 -23.13 -19.42
C PRO A 208 5.65 -23.66 -18.11
N LEU A 209 4.32 -23.58 -17.98
CA LEU A 209 3.62 -24.09 -16.80
C LEU A 209 3.67 -25.62 -16.80
N ASP A 210 4.28 -26.19 -15.76
CA ASP A 210 4.28 -27.63 -15.47
C ASP A 210 3.42 -27.90 -14.22
N PRO A 211 2.18 -28.39 -14.37
CA PRO A 211 1.31 -28.73 -13.25
C PRO A 211 1.87 -29.83 -12.33
N GLU A 212 2.80 -30.66 -12.80
CA GLU A 212 3.46 -31.70 -11.99
C GLU A 212 4.65 -31.12 -11.21
N GLY A 213 5.27 -30.05 -11.72
CA GLY A 213 6.36 -29.31 -11.10
C GLY A 213 5.93 -28.30 -10.01
N ASN A 214 6.80 -27.33 -9.74
CA ASN A 214 6.54 -26.18 -8.87
C ASN A 214 6.42 -24.90 -9.73
N PHE A 215 5.66 -23.93 -9.23
CA PHE A 215 5.43 -22.65 -9.89
C PHE A 215 5.14 -21.55 -8.87
N GLY A 216 5.26 -20.30 -9.31
CA GLY A 216 5.06 -19.12 -8.50
C GLY A 216 3.64 -18.94 -8.01
N ALA A 217 3.49 -18.11 -6.97
CA ALA A 217 2.18 -17.81 -6.39
C ALA A 217 1.24 -17.12 -7.39
N LEU A 218 1.76 -16.30 -8.32
CA LEU A 218 0.91 -15.50 -9.22
C LEU A 218 0.06 -16.38 -10.13
N VAL A 219 0.63 -17.41 -10.75
CA VAL A 219 -0.12 -18.29 -11.66
C VAL A 219 -1.19 -19.11 -10.92
N ALA A 220 -0.90 -19.54 -9.68
CA ALA A 220 -1.85 -20.26 -8.84
C ALA A 220 -2.99 -19.38 -8.34
N LEU A 221 -2.68 -18.15 -7.90
CA LEU A 221 -3.70 -17.19 -7.47
C LEU A 221 -4.57 -16.73 -8.64
N ARG A 222 -4.01 -16.66 -9.86
CA ARG A 222 -4.76 -16.37 -11.09
C ARG A 222 -5.87 -17.40 -11.34
N ASP A 223 -5.62 -18.69 -11.09
CA ASP A 223 -6.66 -19.72 -11.19
C ASP A 223 -7.86 -19.42 -10.28
N TYR A 224 -7.61 -18.96 -9.06
CA TYR A 224 -8.66 -18.57 -8.10
C TYR A 224 -9.31 -17.22 -8.38
N ARG A 225 -8.67 -16.37 -9.20
CA ARG A 225 -9.25 -15.13 -9.70
C ARG A 225 -10.22 -15.42 -10.85
N ASP A 226 -9.77 -16.24 -11.78
CA ASP A 226 -10.43 -16.44 -13.06
C ASP A 226 -11.44 -17.60 -13.02
N GLY A 227 -11.35 -18.47 -12.01
CA GLY A 227 -12.14 -19.68 -11.87
C GLY A 227 -11.68 -20.78 -12.83
N THR A 228 -10.37 -20.91 -12.98
CA THR A 228 -9.71 -21.92 -13.83
C THR A 228 -8.91 -22.89 -12.97
N ASN A 229 -8.39 -23.95 -13.59
CA ASN A 229 -7.52 -24.94 -12.95
C ASN A 229 -6.29 -25.27 -13.81
N LEU A 230 -5.65 -24.25 -14.38
CA LEU A 230 -4.48 -24.43 -15.25
C LEU A 230 -3.29 -25.04 -14.49
N THR A 231 -3.18 -24.73 -13.21
CA THR A 231 -2.10 -25.16 -12.32
C THR A 231 -2.36 -26.49 -11.63
N GLY A 232 -3.58 -27.02 -11.70
CA GLY A 232 -4.03 -28.18 -10.92
C GLY A 232 -4.37 -27.87 -9.45
N MET A 233 -4.13 -26.64 -8.96
CA MET A 233 -4.36 -26.27 -7.56
C MET A 233 -5.80 -25.87 -7.24
N ASN A 234 -6.65 -25.65 -8.24
CA ASN A 234 -8.05 -25.23 -8.10
C ASN A 234 -9.02 -26.22 -8.77
N PRO A 235 -9.06 -27.50 -8.35
CA PRO A 235 -9.87 -28.53 -9.02
C PRO A 235 -11.38 -28.23 -9.04
N GLY A 236 -11.86 -27.38 -8.14
CA GLY A 236 -13.26 -26.93 -8.07
C GLY A 236 -13.58 -25.72 -8.93
N ASN A 237 -12.61 -25.14 -9.66
CA ASN A 237 -12.78 -23.88 -10.40
C ASN A 237 -13.35 -22.74 -9.53
N GLU A 238 -12.93 -22.70 -8.27
CA GLU A 238 -13.43 -21.74 -7.29
C GLU A 238 -12.98 -20.31 -7.65
N LYS A 239 -13.83 -19.32 -7.37
CA LYS A 239 -13.51 -17.89 -7.51
C LYS A 239 -13.39 -17.24 -6.13
N LEU A 240 -12.21 -17.40 -5.52
CA LEU A 240 -11.98 -17.06 -4.11
C LEU A 240 -11.35 -15.67 -3.91
N VAL A 241 -10.86 -15.05 -4.98
CA VAL A 241 -10.27 -13.71 -4.96
C VAL A 241 -10.67 -12.94 -6.22
N LYS A 242 -10.86 -11.62 -6.14
CA LYS A 242 -11.15 -10.81 -7.34
C LYS A 242 -9.92 -10.15 -7.97
N HIS A 243 -8.95 -9.78 -7.14
CA HIS A 243 -7.78 -9.02 -7.56
C HIS A 243 -6.50 -9.55 -6.91
N ILE A 244 -5.39 -9.49 -7.65
CA ILE A 244 -4.08 -9.90 -7.17
C ILE A 244 -3.17 -8.69 -7.17
N GLY A 245 -2.35 -8.54 -6.14
CA GLY A 245 -1.41 -7.44 -6.05
C GLY A 245 -0.18 -7.80 -5.25
N PHE A 246 0.61 -6.78 -4.90
CA PHE A 246 1.76 -6.97 -4.02
C PHE A 246 1.88 -5.85 -3.00
N SER A 247 2.73 -6.06 -2.02
CA SER A 247 3.08 -5.06 -1.03
C SER A 247 4.58 -4.96 -0.86
N GLY A 248 5.08 -3.79 -0.47
CA GLY A 248 6.50 -3.60 -0.23
C GLY A 248 6.78 -2.49 0.77
N HIS A 249 7.87 -2.66 1.51
CA HIS A 249 8.33 -1.68 2.49
C HIS A 249 9.53 -0.88 1.99
N ALA A 250 10.46 -1.51 1.26
CA ALA A 250 11.85 -1.05 1.30
C ALA A 250 12.50 -0.71 -0.05
N ASN A 251 12.25 -1.50 -1.09
CA ASN A 251 13.09 -1.55 -2.28
C ASN A 251 12.31 -1.13 -3.55
N PRO A 252 12.28 0.17 -3.92
CA PRO A 252 11.60 0.63 -5.13
C PRO A 252 12.04 -0.10 -6.41
N PRO A 253 13.34 -0.35 -6.67
CA PRO A 253 13.80 -1.14 -7.80
C PRO A 253 13.11 -2.50 -7.96
N VAL A 254 13.03 -3.31 -6.90
CA VAL A 254 12.39 -4.64 -6.93
C VAL A 254 10.88 -4.53 -7.18
N MET A 255 10.23 -3.51 -6.63
CA MET A 255 8.81 -3.30 -6.88
C MET A 255 8.52 -2.77 -8.29
N ILE A 256 9.42 -1.95 -8.85
CA ILE A 256 9.35 -1.54 -10.25
C ILE A 256 9.55 -2.77 -11.15
N ASP A 257 10.51 -3.63 -10.84
CA ASP A 257 10.72 -4.91 -11.54
C ASP A 257 9.46 -5.78 -11.53
N MET A 258 8.85 -5.97 -10.36
CA MET A 258 7.58 -6.69 -10.21
C MET A 258 6.50 -6.16 -11.15
N ILE A 259 6.35 -4.83 -11.28
CA ILE A 259 5.36 -4.21 -12.17
C ILE A 259 5.76 -4.36 -13.65
N GLN A 260 7.05 -4.19 -13.96
CA GLN A 260 7.55 -4.19 -15.33
C GLN A 260 7.57 -5.58 -15.98
N ARG A 261 7.52 -6.65 -15.18
CA ARG A 261 7.40 -8.04 -15.64
C ARG A 261 5.95 -8.47 -15.88
N ASP A 262 4.97 -7.71 -15.40
CA ASP A 262 3.55 -8.06 -15.61
C ASP A 262 3.10 -7.73 -17.04
N GLU A 263 3.42 -8.65 -17.95
CA GLU A 263 2.90 -8.72 -19.32
C GLU A 263 1.55 -9.44 -19.39
N PHE A 264 1.12 -10.04 -18.27
CA PHE A 264 0.01 -10.98 -18.20
C PHE A 264 -1.26 -10.36 -17.61
N GLY A 265 -1.19 -9.13 -17.10
CA GLY A 265 -2.33 -8.44 -16.48
C GLY A 265 -2.77 -9.11 -15.17
N VAL A 266 -1.80 -9.53 -14.35
CA VAL A 266 -2.06 -10.18 -13.06
C VAL A 266 -2.16 -9.15 -11.94
N LEU A 267 -1.43 -8.04 -12.00
CA LEU A 267 -1.28 -7.10 -10.90
C LEU A 267 -2.28 -5.94 -10.97
N ASP A 268 -3.19 -5.92 -10.02
CA ASP A 268 -4.29 -4.96 -9.88
C ASP A 268 -4.03 -3.90 -8.80
N GLY A 269 -3.21 -4.20 -7.79
CA GLY A 269 -3.03 -3.32 -6.62
C GLY A 269 -1.66 -3.39 -5.97
N MET A 270 -1.27 -2.29 -5.35
CA MET A 270 0.01 -2.14 -4.65
C MET A 270 -0.19 -1.48 -3.29
N LEU A 271 0.24 -2.17 -2.22
CA LEU A 271 0.34 -1.59 -0.89
C LEU A 271 1.78 -1.16 -0.60
N ILE A 272 1.98 0.12 -0.31
CA ILE A 272 3.32 0.72 -0.24
C ILE A 272 3.54 1.51 1.06
N ALA A 273 4.72 1.39 1.65
CA ALA A 273 5.12 2.27 2.75
C ALA A 273 5.35 3.70 2.22
N ILE A 274 4.63 4.68 2.78
CA ILE A 274 4.75 6.08 2.40
C ILE A 274 4.41 6.98 3.60
N ASN A 275 5.31 7.92 3.93
CA ASN A 275 5.12 8.93 4.96
C ASN A 275 6.07 10.13 4.75
N ALA A 276 6.04 11.10 5.66
CA ALA A 276 6.82 12.34 5.58
C ALA A 276 8.35 12.18 5.59
N ASN A 277 8.87 11.01 5.98
CA ASN A 277 10.30 10.68 5.94
C ASN A 277 10.72 9.89 4.69
N ASP A 278 9.83 9.68 3.71
CA ASP A 278 10.12 8.88 2.50
C ASP A 278 11.34 9.42 1.71
N LYS A 279 11.50 10.74 1.57
CA LYS A 279 12.69 11.34 0.90
C LYS A 279 14.00 11.20 1.65
N GLN A 280 13.97 10.78 2.92
CA GLN A 280 15.16 10.45 3.68
C GLN A 280 15.67 9.03 3.37
N LYS A 281 14.97 8.31 2.48
CA LYS A 281 15.22 6.92 2.10
C LYS A 281 15.25 6.77 0.59
N PHE A 282 15.42 5.54 0.09
CA PHE A 282 15.19 5.27 -1.33
C PHE A 282 13.69 5.42 -1.62
N ASN A 283 13.30 6.65 -1.95
CA ASN A 283 11.93 7.11 -1.84
C ASN A 283 10.99 6.41 -2.83
N MET A 284 9.77 6.16 -2.38
CA MET A 284 8.73 5.52 -3.18
C MET A 284 8.00 6.51 -4.07
N GLN A 285 7.83 7.75 -3.60
CA GLN A 285 6.97 8.75 -4.24
C GLN A 285 7.43 9.21 -5.62
N TYR A 286 8.73 9.19 -5.91
CA TYR A 286 9.26 9.53 -7.24
C TYR A 286 9.71 8.31 -8.04
N ASN A 287 9.62 7.10 -7.47
CA ASN A 287 10.05 5.87 -8.10
C ASN A 287 8.84 4.94 -8.38
N VAL A 288 8.53 4.01 -7.47
CA VAL A 288 7.54 2.96 -7.74
C VAL A 288 6.10 3.49 -7.87
N ILE A 289 5.72 4.51 -7.10
CA ILE A 289 4.33 5.01 -7.08
C ILE A 289 3.88 5.53 -8.46
N PRO A 290 4.66 6.37 -9.17
CA PRO A 290 4.36 6.75 -10.55
C PRO A 290 4.21 5.59 -11.53
N VAL A 291 5.01 4.52 -11.39
CA VAL A 291 4.94 3.34 -12.26
C VAL A 291 3.65 2.55 -12.03
N ALA A 292 3.29 2.32 -10.76
CA ALA A 292 2.02 1.66 -10.41
C ALA A 292 0.81 2.48 -10.86
N ALA A 293 0.87 3.81 -10.72
CA ALA A 293 -0.22 4.71 -11.11
C ALA A 293 -0.42 4.70 -12.63
N ALA A 294 0.68 4.72 -13.40
CA ALA A 294 0.62 4.66 -14.85
C ALA A 294 0.17 3.28 -15.38
N ARG A 295 0.33 2.20 -14.61
CA ARG A 295 -0.33 0.91 -14.86
C ARG A 295 -1.81 0.87 -14.47
N GLY A 296 -2.30 1.89 -13.78
CA GLY A 296 -3.69 1.95 -13.30
C GLY A 296 -3.96 1.06 -12.09
N MET A 297 -2.94 0.72 -11.30
CA MET A 297 -3.10 -0.10 -10.11
C MET A 297 -3.84 0.66 -8.99
N GLY A 298 -4.57 -0.07 -8.16
CA GLY A 298 -5.06 0.43 -6.88
C GLY A 298 -3.90 0.61 -5.89
N ILE A 299 -3.48 1.85 -5.65
CA ILE A 299 -2.38 2.19 -4.72
C ILE A 299 -2.92 2.49 -3.32
N ILE A 300 -2.42 1.73 -2.33
CA ILE A 300 -2.75 1.83 -0.91
C ILE A 300 -1.50 2.27 -0.16
N GLY A 301 -1.59 3.35 0.63
CA GLY A 301 -0.51 3.77 1.51
C GLY A 301 -0.57 3.06 2.88
N MET A 302 0.59 2.78 3.46
CA MET A 302 0.74 2.32 4.85
C MET A 302 1.95 2.98 5.53
N LYS A 303 2.13 2.65 6.82
CA LYS A 303 3.27 3.09 7.64
C LYS A 303 3.39 4.61 7.75
N THR A 304 2.26 5.31 7.71
CA THR A 304 2.11 6.76 7.97
C THR A 304 2.85 7.22 9.22
N PHE A 305 2.81 6.42 10.29
CA PHE A 305 3.45 6.72 11.57
C PHE A 305 4.68 5.86 11.86
N ALA A 306 5.26 5.25 10.82
CA ALA A 306 6.41 4.36 10.89
C ALA A 306 6.24 3.26 11.95
N ASP A 307 5.12 2.54 11.93
CA ASP A 307 4.83 1.46 12.89
C ASP A 307 4.78 1.94 14.36
N ALA A 308 4.40 3.19 14.62
CA ALA A 308 4.49 3.91 15.90
C ALA A 308 5.89 4.38 16.30
N ALA A 309 6.93 4.14 15.50
CA ALA A 309 8.29 4.61 15.79
C ALA A 309 8.40 6.14 15.76
N MET A 310 7.48 6.85 15.09
CA MET A 310 7.40 8.31 15.19
C MET A 310 6.94 8.82 16.58
N TYR A 311 6.40 7.94 17.43
CA TYR A 311 5.88 8.27 18.75
C TYR A 311 6.79 7.71 19.85
N HIS A 312 6.39 6.59 20.46
CA HIS A 312 6.99 6.15 21.73
C HIS A 312 7.99 5.01 21.57
N LYS A 313 7.83 4.14 20.58
CA LYS A 313 8.60 2.89 20.52
C LYS A 313 9.96 3.02 19.83
N GLU A 314 10.83 2.06 20.06
CA GLU A 314 12.13 1.93 19.40
C GLU A 314 12.01 1.72 17.87
N LEU A 315 13.12 1.94 17.15
CA LEU A 315 13.23 1.79 15.70
C LEU A 315 13.33 0.32 15.27
N ARG A 316 12.31 -0.48 15.63
CA ARG A 316 12.19 -1.90 15.32
C ARG A 316 10.74 -2.27 15.02
N TRP A 317 10.51 -3.43 14.43
CA TRP A 317 9.15 -3.96 14.24
C TRP A 317 8.41 -4.14 15.57
N SER A 318 7.09 -3.96 15.51
CA SER A 318 6.21 -4.26 16.65
C SER A 318 6.13 -5.77 16.87
N HIS A 319 6.28 -6.19 18.13
CA HIS A 319 6.28 -7.61 18.54
C HIS A 319 5.36 -7.88 19.73
N THR A 320 4.93 -6.84 20.44
CA THR A 320 4.09 -6.98 21.64
C THR A 320 2.98 -5.92 21.65
N PRO A 321 1.94 -6.10 22.48
CA PRO A 321 0.92 -5.08 22.68
C PRO A 321 1.45 -3.71 23.17
N ASP A 322 2.57 -3.67 23.88
CA ASP A 322 3.18 -2.42 24.36
C ASP A 322 3.72 -1.52 23.23
N ASP A 323 3.99 -2.12 22.06
CA ASP A 323 4.38 -1.37 20.87
C ASP A 323 3.21 -0.61 20.24
N VAL A 324 1.96 -0.89 20.63
CA VAL A 324 0.77 -0.24 20.09
C VAL A 324 0.61 1.16 20.67
N PHE A 325 0.67 2.17 19.80
CA PHE A 325 0.37 3.55 20.20
C PHE A 325 -1.14 3.78 20.31
N ARG A 326 -1.59 4.20 21.49
CA ARG A 326 -3.02 4.29 21.87
C ARG A 326 -3.55 5.73 22.03
N LYS A 327 -2.86 6.73 21.48
CA LYS A 327 -3.23 8.17 21.58
C LYS A 327 -3.39 8.82 20.20
N VAL A 328 -4.05 9.98 20.16
CA VAL A 328 -4.17 10.81 18.94
C VAL A 328 -2.96 11.74 18.86
N GLY A 329 -1.89 11.27 18.21
CA GLY A 329 -0.64 12.01 18.09
C GLY A 329 -0.08 12.50 19.43
N THR A 330 0.83 13.47 19.37
CA THR A 330 1.27 14.30 20.50
C THR A 330 1.33 15.76 20.04
N PRO A 331 1.51 16.74 20.95
CA PRO A 331 1.74 18.14 20.55
C PRO A 331 2.95 18.31 19.64
N GLU A 332 4.01 17.53 19.87
CA GLU A 332 5.27 17.57 19.11
C GLU A 332 5.16 16.80 17.79
N THR A 333 4.38 15.72 17.77
CA THR A 333 4.14 14.87 16.60
C THR A 333 2.62 14.78 16.35
N PRO A 334 1.98 15.80 15.76
CA PRO A 334 0.56 15.75 15.45
C PRO A 334 0.27 14.72 14.35
N SER A 335 -0.78 13.91 14.52
CA SER A 335 -1.11 12.83 13.57
C SER A 335 -1.66 13.33 12.24
N ARG A 336 -2.47 14.41 12.27
CA ARG A 336 -3.16 14.96 11.10
C ARG A 336 -2.22 15.30 9.93
N PRO A 337 -1.17 16.13 10.08
CA PRO A 337 -0.30 16.46 8.95
C PRO A 337 0.42 15.25 8.37
N LEU A 338 0.76 14.24 9.18
CA LEU A 338 1.40 13.02 8.70
C LEU A 338 0.44 12.17 7.83
N ILE A 339 -0.84 12.12 8.21
CA ILE A 339 -1.92 11.49 7.43
C ILE A 339 -2.13 12.23 6.12
N GLU A 340 -2.31 13.55 6.20
CA GLU A 340 -2.55 14.42 5.04
C GLU A 340 -1.38 14.36 4.04
N TYR A 341 -0.14 14.39 4.52
CA TYR A 341 1.05 14.24 3.67
C TYR A 341 1.02 12.91 2.89
N SER A 342 0.76 11.81 3.60
CA SER A 342 0.78 10.47 3.00
C SER A 342 -0.35 10.28 1.99
N LEU A 343 -1.53 10.86 2.25
CA LEU A 343 -2.70 10.81 1.35
C LEU A 343 -2.60 11.74 0.15
N THR A 344 -1.87 12.84 0.27
CA THR A 344 -1.65 13.80 -0.82
C THR A 344 -0.39 13.49 -1.64
N THR A 345 0.36 12.43 -1.28
CA THR A 345 1.40 11.90 -2.17
C THR A 345 0.73 11.45 -3.48
N PRO A 346 1.14 12.00 -4.64
CA PRO A 346 0.48 11.70 -5.93
C PRO A 346 0.40 10.20 -6.20
N GLY A 347 -0.79 9.73 -6.58
CA GLY A 347 -1.07 8.31 -6.88
C GLY A 347 -1.69 7.52 -5.74
N VAL A 348 -1.57 7.94 -4.47
CA VAL A 348 -2.18 7.22 -3.34
C VAL A 348 -3.72 7.40 -3.34
N HIS A 349 -4.48 6.30 -3.30
CA HIS A 349 -5.95 6.35 -3.32
C HIS A 349 -6.57 6.23 -1.93
N THR A 350 -5.99 5.38 -1.08
CA THR A 350 -6.44 5.14 0.30
C THR A 350 -5.24 4.91 1.20
N LEU A 351 -5.39 5.18 2.49
CA LEU A 351 -4.35 5.01 3.50
C LEU A 351 -4.87 4.09 4.61
N ILE A 352 -4.21 2.95 4.79
CA ILE A 352 -4.54 2.04 5.89
C ILE A 352 -3.84 2.49 7.16
N ILE A 353 -4.62 2.67 8.22
CA ILE A 353 -4.10 3.07 9.52
C ILE A 353 -4.55 2.07 10.58
N GLY A 354 -3.59 1.49 11.30
CA GLY A 354 -3.86 0.65 12.46
C GLY A 354 -4.37 1.51 13.62
N ILE A 355 -5.42 1.04 14.30
CA ILE A 355 -6.02 1.74 15.44
C ILE A 355 -5.62 1.01 16.72
N GLY A 356 -5.01 1.76 17.65
CA GLY A 356 -4.65 1.26 18.98
C GLY A 356 -5.81 1.36 19.98
N GLN A 357 -6.58 2.44 19.90
CA GLN A 357 -7.64 2.77 20.85
C GLN A 357 -8.78 3.55 20.17
N ILE A 358 -10.01 3.19 20.53
CA ILE A 358 -11.20 4.01 20.30
C ILE A 358 -11.71 4.57 21.62
N ASP A 359 -12.43 5.70 21.53
CA ASP A 359 -12.99 6.43 22.67
C ASP A 359 -14.35 7.02 22.23
N ASP A 360 -15.25 7.25 23.18
CA ASP A 360 -16.53 7.92 22.93
C ASP A 360 -16.35 9.43 22.73
N ASN A 361 -15.32 10.01 23.33
CA ASN A 361 -14.90 11.37 23.03
C ASN A 361 -14.20 11.39 21.67
N PRO A 362 -14.77 12.06 20.65
CA PRO A 362 -14.19 12.10 19.31
C PRO A 362 -12.79 12.71 19.27
N MET A 363 -12.42 13.57 20.24
CA MET A 363 -11.09 14.17 20.34
C MET A 363 -10.02 13.19 20.84
N LYS A 364 -10.43 12.11 21.51
CA LYS A 364 -9.53 11.05 22.01
C LYS A 364 -9.54 9.79 21.15
N CYS A 365 -10.53 9.65 20.28
CA CYS A 365 -10.69 8.49 19.43
C CYS A 365 -9.77 8.56 18.21
N GLN A 366 -8.78 7.67 18.12
CA GLN A 366 -7.85 7.62 16.98
C GLN A 366 -8.58 7.43 15.66
N LEU A 367 -9.55 6.52 15.60
CA LEU A 367 -10.32 6.27 14.36
C LEU A 367 -11.01 7.55 13.86
N ILE A 368 -11.68 8.30 14.76
CA ILE A 368 -12.40 9.52 14.37
C ILE A 368 -11.43 10.64 13.97
N GLN A 369 -10.32 10.80 14.68
CA GLN A 369 -9.33 11.83 14.34
C GLN A 369 -8.62 11.51 13.00
N ASN A 370 -8.29 10.24 12.77
CA ASN A 370 -7.76 9.77 11.49
C ASN A 370 -8.77 9.96 10.36
N TYR A 371 -10.06 9.71 10.63
CA TYR A 371 -11.15 9.93 9.68
C TYR A 371 -11.20 11.39 9.22
N TYR A 372 -11.20 12.34 10.15
CA TYR A 372 -11.23 13.77 9.83
C TYR A 372 -9.96 14.24 9.10
N ALA A 373 -8.79 13.70 9.45
CA ALA A 373 -7.55 14.00 8.74
C ALA A 373 -7.52 13.42 7.31
N ALA A 374 -8.25 12.33 7.06
CA ALA A 374 -8.34 11.72 5.74
C ALA A 374 -9.32 12.44 4.79
N GLN A 375 -10.06 13.44 5.26
CA GLN A 375 -10.97 14.24 4.43
C GLN A 375 -10.19 15.33 3.66
N ILE A 376 -9.25 14.90 2.82
CA ILE A 376 -8.34 15.77 2.07
C ILE A 376 -8.26 15.36 0.60
N GLU A 377 -8.42 16.35 -0.29
CA GLU A 377 -8.30 16.15 -1.73
C GLU A 377 -6.87 15.73 -2.13
N PRO A 378 -6.68 15.04 -3.27
CA PRO A 378 -5.35 14.56 -3.70
C PRO A 378 -4.24 15.61 -3.72
N ASN A 379 -4.60 16.86 -4.01
CA ASN A 379 -3.72 18.04 -4.09
C ASN A 379 -3.99 19.03 -2.95
N GLY A 380 -4.51 18.57 -1.82
CA GLY A 380 -4.89 19.41 -0.68
C GLY A 380 -3.73 20.01 0.12
N LEU A 381 -2.48 19.68 -0.20
CA LEU A 381 -1.28 20.32 0.37
C LEU A 381 -0.45 20.97 -0.73
N SER A 382 -0.06 22.22 -0.51
CA SER A 382 0.94 22.92 -1.31
C SER A 382 2.34 22.33 -1.11
N ASN A 383 3.26 22.64 -2.03
CA ASN A 383 4.67 22.23 -1.90
C ASN A 383 5.31 22.77 -0.60
N GLU A 384 4.98 24.01 -0.19
CA GLU A 384 5.50 24.60 1.04
C GLU A 384 5.01 23.85 2.29
N GLU A 385 3.72 23.49 2.34
CA GLU A 385 3.15 22.70 3.44
C GLU A 385 3.77 21.31 3.50
N ARG A 386 3.97 20.65 2.35
CA ARG A 386 4.66 19.36 2.28
C ARG A 386 6.09 19.47 2.84
N LEU A 387 6.87 20.46 2.41
CA LEU A 387 8.23 20.69 2.92
C LEU A 387 8.26 20.97 4.42
N LYS A 388 7.26 21.69 4.95
CA LYS A 388 7.14 21.93 6.40
C LYS A 388 6.88 20.63 7.16
N ILE A 389 6.03 19.75 6.65
CA ILE A 389 5.73 18.46 7.27
C ILE A 389 6.95 17.53 7.21
N GLU A 390 7.65 17.49 6.09
CA GLU A 390 8.92 16.75 5.95
C GLU A 390 9.98 17.25 6.92
N SER A 391 10.12 18.57 7.06
CA SER A 391 11.08 19.19 8.00
C SER A 391 10.75 18.82 9.44
N MET A 392 9.47 18.86 9.82
CA MET A 392 9.02 18.38 11.14
C MET A 392 9.36 16.91 11.32
N ALA A 393 8.99 16.05 10.37
CA ALA A 393 9.21 14.61 10.45
C ALA A 393 10.69 14.22 10.52
N ALA A 394 11.57 14.98 9.85
CA ALA A 394 13.02 14.80 9.89
C ALA A 394 13.63 15.08 11.27
N THR A 395 12.95 15.85 12.13
CA THR A 395 13.43 16.05 13.52
C THR A 395 13.09 14.88 14.43
N ILE A 396 12.05 14.11 14.11
CA ILE A 396 11.59 12.97 14.91
C ILE A 396 12.65 11.87 14.83
N LYS A 397 13.35 11.64 15.96
CA LYS A 397 14.44 10.65 16.06
C LYS A 397 15.48 10.81 14.94
N GLY A 398 15.78 12.07 14.58
CA GLY A 398 16.75 12.41 13.54
C GLY A 398 16.39 11.88 12.15
N GLY A 399 15.10 11.69 11.84
CA GLY A 399 14.64 11.23 10.53
C GLY A 399 14.80 9.73 10.29
N GLN A 400 15.27 8.99 11.29
CA GLN A 400 15.57 7.54 11.18
C GLN A 400 14.34 6.65 11.43
N THR A 401 13.12 7.22 11.47
CA THR A 401 11.91 6.47 11.80
C THR A 401 11.56 5.40 10.77
N ASN A 402 11.97 5.58 9.51
CA ASN A 402 11.73 4.60 8.44
C ASN A 402 12.83 3.54 8.41
N TYR A 403 13.00 2.83 9.52
CA TYR A 403 13.99 1.75 9.69
C TYR A 403 13.75 0.54 8.78
N PHE A 404 12.56 0.46 8.17
CA PHE A 404 12.13 -0.61 7.26
C PHE A 404 12.34 -0.26 5.78
N GLN A 405 12.89 0.92 5.47
CA GLN A 405 13.22 1.34 4.12
C GLN A 405 14.73 1.32 3.89
N PHE A 406 15.13 1.07 2.64
CA PHE A 406 16.54 1.16 2.25
C PHE A 406 17.05 2.59 2.31
N ASP A 407 18.36 2.70 2.51
CA ASP A 407 19.03 3.99 2.64
C ASP A 407 18.87 4.85 1.40
N LYS A 408 19.01 6.15 1.62
CA LYS A 408 18.81 7.16 0.59
C LYS A 408 19.75 6.92 -0.59
N VAL A 409 19.17 6.82 -1.77
CA VAL A 409 19.87 6.82 -3.05
C VAL A 409 19.57 8.14 -3.75
N GLY A 410 20.60 8.81 -4.25
CA GLY A 410 20.44 10.02 -5.06
C GLY A 410 19.90 9.70 -6.46
N LEU A 411 19.86 10.71 -7.32
CA LEU A 411 19.64 10.48 -8.76
C LEU A 411 20.65 9.42 -9.24
N THR A 412 20.17 8.38 -9.93
CA THR A 412 21.03 7.37 -10.57
C THR A 412 21.17 7.67 -12.06
N PRO A 413 22.21 7.16 -12.73
CA PRO A 413 22.25 7.22 -14.18
C PRO A 413 21.18 6.31 -14.81
N PRO A 414 20.88 6.50 -16.11
CA PRO A 414 20.14 5.52 -16.91
C PRO A 414 20.79 4.14 -16.80
N ARG A 415 19.98 3.08 -16.86
CA ARG A 415 20.46 1.69 -16.74
C ARG A 415 20.52 1.04 -18.13
N ASP A 416 21.39 0.05 -18.28
CA ASP A 416 21.47 -0.82 -19.46
C ASP A 416 21.50 -0.05 -20.80
N VAL A 417 22.36 0.97 -20.89
CA VAL A 417 22.55 1.74 -22.12
C VAL A 417 23.15 0.84 -23.21
N SER A 418 22.48 0.74 -24.35
CA SER A 418 22.89 -0.06 -25.50
C SER A 418 22.80 0.75 -26.79
N VAL A 419 23.79 0.58 -27.65
CA VAL A 419 23.88 1.23 -28.97
C VAL A 419 23.91 0.15 -30.04
N GLN A 420 23.01 0.26 -31.02
CA GLN A 420 22.89 -0.69 -32.12
C GLN A 420 22.75 0.06 -33.44
N GLU A 421 23.28 -0.52 -34.52
CA GLU A 421 23.04 -0.02 -35.87
C GLU A 421 21.84 -0.77 -36.47
N GLU A 422 20.78 -0.03 -36.83
CA GLU A 422 19.60 -0.57 -37.47
C GLU A 422 19.26 0.27 -38.70
N ASN A 423 19.18 -0.36 -39.88
CA ASN A 423 18.80 0.29 -41.13
C ASN A 423 19.64 1.55 -41.48
N GLY A 424 20.94 1.53 -41.17
CA GLY A 424 21.86 2.66 -41.40
C GLY A 424 21.66 3.85 -40.45
N LYS A 425 20.99 3.63 -39.32
CA LYS A 425 20.82 4.59 -38.22
C LYS A 425 21.45 4.04 -36.95
N THR A 426 21.85 4.94 -36.06
CA THR A 426 22.24 4.58 -34.70
C THR A 426 21.02 4.64 -33.80
N ARG A 427 20.69 3.52 -33.16
CA ARG A 427 19.62 3.36 -32.19
C ARG A 427 20.22 3.20 -30.80
N ILE A 428 19.89 4.12 -29.91
CA ILE A 428 20.36 4.14 -28.52
C ILE A 428 19.18 3.79 -27.63
N THR A 429 19.33 2.80 -26.76
CA THR A 429 18.28 2.34 -25.84
C THR A 429 18.76 2.28 -24.41
N TRP A 430 17.86 2.49 -23.45
CA TRP A 430 18.18 2.40 -22.03
C TRP A 430 16.93 2.10 -21.17
N GLN A 431 17.18 1.58 -19.98
CA GLN A 431 16.20 1.38 -18.91
C GLN A 431 16.15 2.60 -17.98
N THR A 432 15.01 2.82 -17.32
CA THR A 432 14.80 4.01 -16.50
C THR A 432 15.86 4.16 -15.40
N ALA A 433 16.32 5.39 -15.18
CA ALA A 433 17.01 5.79 -13.96
C ALA A 433 16.05 5.78 -12.75
N TYR A 434 16.61 5.93 -11.55
CA TYR A 434 15.87 6.15 -10.31
C TYR A 434 16.03 7.59 -9.83
N ALA A 435 14.92 8.15 -9.36
CA ALA A 435 14.83 9.50 -8.85
C ALA A 435 15.40 9.61 -7.42
N GLY A 436 16.12 10.71 -7.17
CA GLY A 436 16.56 11.11 -5.84
C GLY A 436 15.54 12.04 -5.17
N ASP A 437 15.99 13.21 -4.72
CA ASP A 437 15.15 14.22 -4.04
C ASP A 437 14.10 14.88 -4.93
N ASN A 438 14.27 14.77 -6.24
CA ASN A 438 13.42 15.36 -7.26
C ASN A 438 13.00 14.29 -8.26
N ALA A 439 11.81 14.42 -8.83
CA ALA A 439 11.33 13.55 -9.89
C ALA A 439 12.21 13.67 -11.15
N LEU A 440 12.35 12.58 -11.90
CA LEU A 440 12.96 12.59 -13.23
C LEU A 440 12.15 13.48 -14.18
N SER A 441 12.85 14.25 -15.00
CA SER A 441 12.26 15.14 -16.00
C SER A 441 12.41 14.58 -17.41
N HIS A 442 13.65 14.29 -17.81
CA HIS A 442 13.99 13.84 -19.16
C HIS A 442 15.37 13.17 -19.17
N TYR A 443 15.74 12.68 -20.35
CA TYR A 443 17.06 12.19 -20.67
C TYR A 443 17.70 13.05 -21.76
N GLU A 444 18.99 13.31 -21.67
CA GLU A 444 19.78 13.98 -22.71
C GLU A 444 20.71 12.96 -23.37
N ILE A 445 20.86 13.04 -24.69
CA ILE A 445 21.75 12.17 -25.47
C ILE A 445 22.91 13.03 -25.96
N GLN A 446 24.13 12.64 -25.59
CA GLN A 446 25.35 13.33 -25.96
C GLN A 446 26.17 12.49 -26.94
N VAL A 447 26.77 13.16 -27.94
CA VAL A 447 27.74 12.59 -28.88
C VAL A 447 28.92 13.54 -29.00
N ASP A 448 30.14 13.06 -28.75
CA ASP A 448 31.39 13.85 -28.77
C ASP A 448 31.30 15.18 -27.99
N GLY A 449 30.60 15.15 -26.85
CA GLY A 449 30.41 16.31 -25.98
C GLY A 449 29.22 17.21 -26.32
N GLU A 450 28.56 17.04 -27.47
CA GLU A 450 27.39 17.82 -27.87
C GLU A 450 26.08 17.10 -27.59
N ILE A 451 25.10 17.79 -27.01
CA ILE A 451 23.76 17.25 -26.80
C ILE A 451 23.02 17.26 -28.14
N ILE A 452 22.70 16.08 -28.65
CA ILE A 452 22.05 15.91 -29.95
C ILE A 452 20.54 15.68 -29.85
N GLY A 453 20.03 15.48 -28.63
CA GLY A 453 18.60 15.37 -28.41
C GLY A 453 18.21 15.06 -26.96
N GLU A 454 16.90 15.15 -26.73
CA GLU A 454 16.28 14.92 -25.43
C GLU A 454 15.08 13.97 -25.56
N VAL A 455 14.87 13.14 -24.55
CA VAL A 455 13.71 12.25 -24.44
C VAL A 455 13.03 12.48 -23.10
N LYS A 456 11.78 12.94 -23.12
CA LYS A 456 10.99 13.18 -21.90
C LYS A 456 10.85 11.89 -21.06
N HIS A 457 10.99 12.00 -19.74
CA HIS A 457 10.73 10.89 -18.84
C HIS A 457 9.23 10.61 -18.75
N THR A 458 8.89 9.33 -18.86
CA THR A 458 7.57 8.79 -18.51
C THR A 458 7.77 7.51 -17.73
N PRO A 459 6.89 7.13 -16.77
CA PRO A 459 7.03 5.87 -16.07
C PRO A 459 7.15 4.68 -17.04
N GLN A 460 8.27 3.96 -16.96
CA GLN A 460 8.53 2.84 -17.84
C GLN A 460 7.71 1.63 -17.38
N LEU A 461 6.71 1.25 -18.16
CA LEU A 461 5.70 0.26 -17.76
C LEU A 461 6.16 -1.18 -17.93
N LEU A 462 7.03 -1.45 -18.90
CA LEU A 462 7.49 -2.78 -19.29
C LEU A 462 8.99 -2.73 -19.59
N LYS A 463 9.76 -3.72 -19.13
CA LYS A 463 11.20 -3.81 -19.43
C LYS A 463 11.49 -3.94 -20.92
N LYS A 464 10.65 -4.71 -21.64
CA LYS A 464 10.75 -4.91 -23.10
C LYS A 464 10.53 -3.63 -23.92
N ASN A 465 10.04 -2.57 -23.29
CA ASN A 465 9.86 -1.26 -23.90
C ASN A 465 10.85 -0.28 -23.25
N PRO A 466 12.15 -0.34 -23.62
CA PRO A 466 13.12 0.64 -23.16
C PRO A 466 12.80 2.04 -23.71
N PHE A 467 13.45 3.05 -23.14
CA PHE A 467 13.54 4.35 -23.80
C PHE A 467 14.41 4.21 -25.05
N VAL A 468 14.13 5.02 -26.06
CA VAL A 468 14.77 4.94 -27.37
C VAL A 468 15.07 6.34 -27.88
N PHE A 469 16.26 6.50 -28.46
CA PHE A 469 16.63 7.63 -29.29
C PHE A 469 17.24 7.12 -30.60
N GLU A 470 16.73 7.61 -31.73
CA GLU A 470 17.25 7.26 -33.06
C GLU A 470 17.86 8.48 -33.72
N THR A 471 19.02 8.30 -34.34
CA THR A 471 19.73 9.35 -35.05
C THR A 471 20.40 8.80 -36.31
N LYS A 472 20.99 9.70 -37.12
CA LYS A 472 21.85 9.30 -38.24
C LYS A 472 22.99 8.42 -37.72
N LYS A 473 23.58 7.61 -38.60
CA LYS A 473 24.74 6.78 -38.25
C LYS A 473 25.83 7.62 -37.58
N ILE A 474 26.27 7.15 -36.42
CA ILE A 474 27.39 7.69 -35.64
C ILE A 474 28.53 6.67 -35.72
N ASP A 475 29.68 7.07 -36.26
CA ASP A 475 30.86 6.23 -36.42
C ASP A 475 31.99 6.71 -35.51
N GLY A 476 32.41 5.85 -34.57
CA GLY A 476 33.61 6.10 -33.75
C GLY A 476 33.52 7.26 -32.74
N ALA A 477 32.32 7.77 -32.47
CA ALA A 477 32.08 8.85 -31.52
C ALA A 477 31.82 8.33 -30.09
N GLU A 478 32.09 9.17 -29.10
CA GLU A 478 31.73 8.91 -27.70
C GLU A 478 30.26 9.23 -27.47
N ILE A 479 29.48 8.23 -27.02
CA ILE A 479 28.04 8.37 -26.75
C ILE A 479 27.80 8.28 -25.25
N ALA A 480 26.99 9.19 -24.72
CA ALA A 480 26.52 9.14 -23.33
C ALA A 480 25.03 9.49 -23.23
N VAL A 481 24.35 8.90 -22.24
CA VAL A 481 22.96 9.22 -21.90
C VAL A 481 22.92 9.77 -20.47
N TYR A 482 22.32 10.94 -20.30
CA TYR A 482 22.16 11.58 -19.00
C TYR A 482 20.71 11.47 -18.53
N ALA A 483 20.49 11.07 -17.29
CA ALA A 483 19.23 11.28 -16.60
C ALA A 483 19.22 12.67 -15.96
N VAL A 484 18.15 13.44 -16.15
CA VAL A 484 17.99 14.80 -15.61
C VAL A 484 16.75 14.89 -14.74
N ASP A 485 16.88 15.40 -13.51
CA ASP A 485 15.76 15.65 -12.60
C ASP A 485 15.15 17.05 -12.79
N VAL A 486 13.98 17.31 -12.17
CA VAL A 486 13.31 18.62 -12.29
C VAL A 486 14.08 19.80 -11.67
N ALA A 487 15.16 19.54 -10.92
CA ALA A 487 16.06 20.56 -10.40
C ALA A 487 17.29 20.78 -11.30
N GLY A 488 17.41 20.04 -12.41
CA GLY A 488 18.52 20.14 -13.35
C GLY A 488 19.77 19.35 -12.93
N ASN A 489 19.68 18.49 -11.90
CA ASN A 489 20.78 17.58 -11.59
C ASN A 489 20.86 16.51 -12.68
N ARG A 490 22.09 16.16 -13.08
CA ARG A 490 22.33 15.16 -14.13
C ARG A 490 23.20 13.99 -13.68
N LYS A 491 22.93 12.80 -14.23
CA LYS A 491 23.76 11.60 -14.03
C LYS A 491 23.95 10.85 -15.34
N GLU A 492 25.21 10.54 -15.63
CA GLU A 492 25.67 9.97 -16.90
C GLU A 492 25.75 8.44 -16.85
N ALA A 493 25.34 7.81 -17.94
CA ALA A 493 25.74 6.44 -18.29
C ALA A 493 26.32 6.42 -19.70
N ALA A 494 27.48 5.78 -19.85
CA ALA A 494 28.02 5.38 -21.13
C ALA A 494 27.50 3.97 -21.50
N PRO A 495 27.43 3.63 -22.80
CA PRO A 495 27.19 2.26 -23.25
C PRO A 495 28.21 1.29 -22.63
N GLY A 496 27.73 0.12 -22.22
CA GLY A 496 28.54 -0.96 -21.65
C GLY A 496 29.30 -1.78 -22.67
#